data_AF-A0A7S1KJ95-F1
#
_entry.id   AF-A0A7S1KJ95-F1
#
_cell.length_a   1.000
_cell.length_b   1.000
_cell.length_c   1.000
_cell.angle_alpha   90.00
_cell.angle_beta   90.00
_cell.angle_gamma   90.00
#
_symmetry.space_group_name_H-M   'P 1'
#
loop_
_entity.id
_entity.type
_entity.pdbx_description
1 polymer ?
#
loop_
_entity_poly.entity_id
_entity_poly.type
_entity_poly.pdbx_seq_one_letter_code
_entity_poly.pdbx_strand_id
1 'polypeptide(L)'
;ALVLRRGGSDLYMTVVRRIKEQQHNWNCPFQLANVPVREDWPILEQNGLHRLLRLLQNAAVSGASATRADQPAQSELYDVPVKEGDLLIFGTDGVFDNLHDYEVCALCSLATSPWEARLFYHNEALSTHPDNIARALAKAAFFRSLDSRARTPFARGAARAGEAFQGGKPDDITVLAAWVTFPASSPTAQPRRSLPRSSAQHHTSPQHNRERKR
;
A
#
# COMPACT_ATOMS: atom_id res chain seq x y z
N ALA A 1 -1.09 -1.39 2.10
CA ALA A 1 -1.39 -2.81 1.80
C ALA A 1 -1.21 -3.67 3.05
N LEU A 2 -1.96 -4.78 3.15
CA LEU A 2 -1.98 -5.70 4.27
C LEU A 2 -1.82 -7.14 3.79
N VAL A 3 -1.09 -7.94 4.57
CA VAL A 3 -1.13 -9.41 4.51
C VAL A 3 -1.84 -9.90 5.75
N LEU A 4 -2.96 -10.58 5.56
CA LEU A 4 -3.77 -11.14 6.63
C LEU A 4 -3.61 -12.65 6.67
N ARG A 5 -3.58 -13.21 7.87
CA ARG A 5 -3.54 -14.65 8.11
C ARG A 5 -4.48 -15.03 9.23
N ARG A 6 -5.15 -16.16 9.08
CA ARG A 6 -5.96 -16.72 10.15
C ARG A 6 -5.10 -17.31 11.25
N GLY A 7 -5.43 -16.98 12.49
CA GLY A 7 -4.78 -17.58 13.65
C GLY A 7 -5.15 -19.06 13.77
N GLY A 8 -4.26 -19.87 14.35
CA GLY A 8 -4.54 -21.30 14.58
C GLY A 8 -5.57 -21.53 15.71
N SER A 9 -5.62 -20.64 16.71
CA SER A 9 -6.62 -20.66 17.79
C SER A 9 -7.82 -19.77 17.52
N ASP A 10 -7.62 -18.74 16.68
CA ASP A 10 -8.58 -17.65 16.53
C ASP A 10 -9.19 -17.78 15.14
N LEU A 11 -10.51 -17.96 15.08
CA LEU A 11 -11.29 -17.98 13.83
C LEU A 11 -11.17 -16.66 13.03
N TYR A 12 -10.41 -15.69 13.53
CA TYR A 12 -10.23 -14.35 13.00
C TYR A 12 -8.93 -14.19 12.20
N MET A 13 -9.02 -13.39 11.15
CA MET A 13 -7.88 -12.88 10.41
C MET A 13 -7.10 -11.87 11.27
N THR A 14 -5.79 -11.91 11.17
CA THR A 14 -4.87 -10.98 11.85
C THR A 14 -3.88 -10.39 10.85
N VAL A 15 -3.40 -9.16 11.11
CA VAL A 15 -2.39 -8.53 10.27
C VAL A 15 -1.03 -9.19 10.53
N VAL A 16 -0.51 -9.93 9.55
CA VAL A 16 0.86 -10.45 9.55
C VAL A 16 1.84 -9.35 9.14
N ARG A 17 1.45 -8.54 8.14
CA ARG A 17 2.25 -7.43 7.66
C ARG A 17 1.35 -6.28 7.24
N ARG A 18 1.64 -5.08 7.75
CA ARG A 18 1.18 -3.80 7.18
C ARG A 18 2.36 -3.14 6.48
N ILE A 19 2.19 -2.83 5.19
CA ILE A 19 3.15 -2.05 4.44
C ILE A 19 2.97 -0.58 4.83
N LYS A 20 4.08 0.09 5.13
CA LYS A 20 4.07 1.50 5.52
C LYS A 20 3.76 2.35 4.29
N GLU A 21 2.97 3.39 4.48
CA GLU A 21 2.67 4.36 3.43
C GLU A 21 3.90 5.23 3.16
N GLN A 22 4.16 5.51 1.88
CA GLN A 22 5.24 6.38 1.43
C GLN A 22 4.71 7.82 1.31
N GLN A 23 5.22 8.70 2.17
CA GLN A 23 4.76 10.08 2.31
C GLN A 23 5.95 11.00 2.59
N HIS A 24 5.91 12.23 2.06
CA HIS A 24 6.90 13.27 2.37
C HIS A 24 6.60 13.93 3.72
N ASN A 25 5.31 14.15 4.00
CA ASN A 25 4.77 14.74 5.23
C ASN A 25 3.39 14.13 5.52
N TRP A 26 2.80 14.49 6.67
CA TRP A 26 1.44 14.06 7.01
C TRP A 26 0.44 14.42 5.88
N ASN A 27 -0.31 13.42 5.40
CA ASN A 27 -1.28 13.55 4.31
C ASN A 27 -0.66 14.13 3.01
N CYS A 28 0.63 13.89 2.79
CA CYS A 28 1.36 14.27 1.58
C CYS A 28 2.06 13.03 1.01
N PRO A 29 1.30 12.16 0.30
CA PRO A 29 1.84 10.92 -0.26
C PRO A 29 2.87 11.20 -1.35
N PHE A 30 3.71 10.21 -1.64
CA PHE A 30 4.56 10.26 -2.84
C PHE A 30 3.67 10.32 -4.08
N GLN A 31 4.03 11.17 -5.04
CA GLN A 31 3.27 11.39 -6.26
C GLN A 31 4.17 11.32 -7.48
N LEU A 32 3.91 10.32 -8.32
CA LEU A 32 4.42 10.29 -9.68
C LEU A 32 3.62 11.29 -10.50
N ALA A 33 4.28 12.20 -11.20
CA ALA A 33 3.63 13.14 -12.09
C ALA A 33 4.36 13.21 -13.43
N ASN A 34 3.60 13.15 -14.52
CA ASN A 34 4.09 13.50 -15.84
C ASN A 34 3.82 15.00 -16.05
N VAL A 35 4.81 15.83 -15.73
CA VAL A 35 4.64 17.28 -15.75
C VAL A 35 4.99 17.84 -17.14
N PRO A 36 4.13 18.70 -17.74
CA PRO A 36 4.41 19.30 -19.04
C PRO A 36 5.76 20.02 -19.08
N VAL A 37 6.49 19.83 -20.17
CA VAL A 37 7.79 20.48 -20.41
C VAL A 37 7.61 21.84 -21.07
N ARG A 38 8.70 22.61 -21.23
CA ARG A 38 8.64 23.98 -21.79
C ARG A 38 8.04 24.00 -23.21
N GLU A 39 8.28 22.93 -23.95
CA GLU A 39 7.78 22.72 -25.31
C GLU A 39 6.25 22.57 -25.34
N ASP A 40 5.64 22.12 -24.24
CA ASP A 40 4.19 21.97 -24.10
C ASP A 40 3.49 23.29 -23.71
N TRP A 41 4.22 24.32 -23.32
CA TRP A 41 3.62 25.57 -22.83
C TRP A 41 2.68 26.26 -23.82
N PRO A 42 2.98 26.32 -25.14
CA PRO A 42 2.04 26.87 -26.11
C PRO A 42 0.71 26.13 -26.16
N ILE A 43 0.72 24.79 -26.03
CA ILE A 43 -0.53 24.00 -26.03
C ILE A 43 -1.31 24.20 -24.72
N LEU A 44 -0.63 24.43 -23.60
CA LEU A 44 -1.29 24.80 -22.34
C LEU A 44 -1.97 26.16 -22.44
N GLU A 45 -1.29 27.17 -22.98
CA GLU A 45 -1.84 28.51 -23.23
C GLU A 45 -3.08 28.43 -24.13
N GLN A 46 -2.97 27.71 -25.26
CA GLN A 46 -4.05 27.56 -26.23
C GLN A 46 -5.29 26.87 -25.64
N ASN A 47 -5.10 25.91 -24.74
CA ASN A 47 -6.19 25.20 -24.06
C ASN A 47 -6.73 25.94 -22.82
N GLY A 48 -6.30 27.17 -22.56
CA GLY A 48 -6.78 27.97 -21.43
C GLY A 48 -6.22 27.55 -20.08
N LEU A 49 -5.16 26.73 -20.04
CA LEU A 49 -4.53 26.22 -18.82
C LEU A 49 -3.55 27.25 -18.20
N HIS A 50 -3.90 28.53 -18.25
CA HIS A 50 -3.03 29.65 -17.83
C HIS A 50 -2.60 29.59 -16.36
N ARG A 51 -3.39 28.95 -15.49
CA ARG A 51 -3.02 28.75 -14.07
C ARG A 51 -1.89 27.73 -13.93
N LEU A 52 -1.99 26.59 -14.62
CA LEU A 52 -0.93 25.57 -14.64
C LEU A 52 0.33 26.15 -15.27
N LEU A 53 0.19 26.84 -16.40
CA LEU A 53 1.32 27.46 -17.08
C LEU A 53 2.06 28.46 -16.18
N ARG A 54 1.35 29.34 -15.45
CA ARG A 54 1.98 30.25 -14.47
C ARG A 54 2.71 29.50 -13.36
N LEU A 55 2.16 28.40 -12.85
CA LEU A 55 2.83 27.60 -11.83
C LEU A 55 4.14 27.00 -12.37
N LEU A 56 4.13 26.46 -13.59
CA LEU A 56 5.31 25.91 -14.25
C LEU A 56 6.37 26.98 -14.56
N GLN A 57 5.95 28.19 -14.97
CA GLN A 57 6.85 29.32 -15.19
C GLN A 57 7.50 29.78 -13.87
N ASN A 58 6.71 29.93 -12.81
CA ASN A 58 7.22 30.34 -11.49
C ASN A 58 8.20 29.30 -10.91
N ALA A 59 7.94 28.01 -11.12
CA ALA A 59 8.86 26.92 -10.82
C ALA A 59 10.22 27.10 -11.49
N ALA A 60 10.18 27.32 -12.80
CA ALA A 60 11.36 27.42 -13.63
C ALA A 60 12.23 28.63 -13.27
N VAL A 61 11.61 29.73 -12.83
CA VAL A 61 12.32 30.96 -12.42
C VAL A 61 12.91 30.86 -11.02
N SER A 62 12.19 30.26 -10.07
CA SER A 62 12.61 30.19 -8.67
C SER A 62 13.73 29.17 -8.42
N GLY A 63 14.05 28.31 -9.40
CA GLY A 63 14.96 27.17 -9.20
C GLY A 63 14.42 26.14 -8.19
N ALA A 64 13.26 26.42 -7.58
CA ALA A 64 12.51 25.45 -6.83
C ALA A 64 11.99 24.44 -7.84
N SER A 65 12.23 23.16 -7.58
CA SER A 65 11.61 22.09 -8.34
C SER A 65 10.11 22.11 -8.04
N ALA A 66 9.33 23.00 -8.68
CA ALA A 66 7.87 22.94 -8.55
C ALA A 66 7.26 21.75 -9.32
N THR A 67 8.11 20.81 -9.70
CA THR A 67 7.85 19.59 -10.44
C THR A 67 8.70 18.45 -9.88
N ARG A 68 8.98 18.45 -8.58
CA ARG A 68 9.67 17.34 -7.89
C ARG A 68 8.70 16.16 -7.76
N ALA A 69 8.28 15.66 -8.92
CA ALA A 69 7.59 14.41 -9.07
C ALA A 69 8.52 13.33 -8.54
N ASP A 70 7.96 12.47 -7.69
CA ASP A 70 8.68 11.29 -7.27
C ASP A 70 8.99 10.43 -8.50
N GLN A 71 10.14 9.77 -8.48
CA GLN A 71 10.57 8.84 -9.50
C GLN A 71 10.19 7.42 -9.10
N PRO A 72 9.86 6.52 -10.05
CA PRO A 72 9.61 5.12 -9.74
C PRO A 72 10.77 4.47 -8.97
N ALA A 73 12.01 4.89 -9.23
CA ALA A 73 13.21 4.41 -8.52
C ALA A 73 13.25 4.78 -7.02
N GLN A 74 12.42 5.72 -6.57
CA GLN A 74 12.29 6.08 -5.15
C GLN A 74 11.28 5.18 -4.40
N SER A 75 10.60 4.27 -5.10
CA SER A 75 9.64 3.36 -4.49
C SER A 75 10.34 2.39 -3.54
N GLU A 76 9.80 2.28 -2.33
CA GLU A 76 10.26 1.25 -1.39
C GLU A 76 9.87 -0.15 -1.87
N LEU A 77 10.83 -1.08 -1.82
CA LEU A 77 10.65 -2.49 -2.15
C LEU A 77 10.47 -3.32 -0.87
N TYR A 78 9.52 -4.24 -0.90
CA TYR A 78 9.17 -5.08 0.23
C TYR A 78 9.13 -6.55 -0.18
N ASP A 79 9.87 -7.38 0.56
CA ASP A 79 9.75 -8.84 0.51
C ASP A 79 8.94 -9.32 1.71
N VAL A 80 7.83 -10.01 1.45
CA VAL A 80 6.95 -10.53 2.51
C VAL A 80 6.75 -12.03 2.35
N PRO A 81 7.15 -12.86 3.33
CA PRO A 81 6.91 -14.29 3.27
C PRO A 81 5.41 -14.58 3.46
N VAL A 82 4.82 -15.20 2.43
CA VAL A 82 3.41 -15.59 2.42
C VAL A 82 3.25 -17.10 2.67
N LYS A 83 2.06 -17.49 3.13
CA LYS A 83 1.63 -18.88 3.30
C LYS A 83 0.32 -19.10 2.53
N GLU A 84 0.06 -20.35 2.19
CA GLU A 84 -1.22 -20.72 1.60
C GLU A 84 -2.37 -20.35 2.53
N GLY A 85 -3.44 -19.77 1.98
CA GLY A 85 -4.57 -19.25 2.76
C GLY A 85 -4.38 -17.82 3.27
N ASP A 86 -3.21 -17.20 3.11
CA ASP A 86 -3.07 -15.76 3.37
C ASP A 86 -3.94 -14.93 2.41
N LEU A 87 -4.45 -13.82 2.92
CA LEU A 87 -5.20 -12.83 2.15
C LEU A 87 -4.38 -11.55 1.98
N LEU A 88 -4.11 -11.18 0.74
CA LEU A 88 -3.46 -9.92 0.40
C LEU A 88 -4.55 -8.88 0.13
N ILE A 89 -4.47 -7.74 0.83
CA ILE A 89 -5.33 -6.58 0.63
C ILE A 89 -4.49 -5.38 0.20
N PHE A 90 -4.73 -4.90 -1.00
CA PHE A 90 -4.22 -3.63 -1.49
C PHE A 90 -5.38 -2.64 -1.54
N GLY A 91 -5.13 -1.40 -1.16
CA GLY A 91 -6.14 -0.36 -1.19
C GLY A 91 -5.52 1.00 -1.30
N THR A 92 -6.29 1.95 -1.81
CA THR A 92 -5.94 3.38 -1.73
C THR A 92 -6.05 3.88 -0.30
N ASP A 93 -5.54 5.08 -0.04
CA ASP A 93 -5.71 5.79 1.22
C ASP A 93 -7.19 5.92 1.59
N GLY A 94 -8.10 6.14 0.64
CA GLY A 94 -9.55 6.15 0.89
C GLY A 94 -10.09 4.94 1.68
N VAL A 95 -9.42 3.78 1.60
CA VAL A 95 -9.73 2.60 2.45
C VAL A 95 -9.16 2.78 3.85
N PHE A 96 -7.84 3.02 3.95
CA PHE A 96 -7.09 2.99 5.21
C PHE A 96 -7.25 4.26 6.05
N ASP A 97 -7.69 5.35 5.44
CA ASP A 97 -8.08 6.59 6.10
C ASP A 97 -9.40 6.43 6.85
N ASN A 98 -10.28 5.55 6.35
CA ASN A 98 -11.63 5.37 6.88
C ASN A 98 -11.78 4.12 7.74
N LEU A 99 -11.06 3.03 7.45
CA LEU A 99 -11.15 1.77 8.20
C LEU A 99 -9.89 1.48 9.00
N HIS A 100 -10.03 1.13 10.28
CA HIS A 100 -8.92 0.59 11.05
C HIS A 100 -8.58 -0.83 10.63
N ASP A 101 -7.32 -1.24 10.85
CA ASP A 101 -6.85 -2.60 10.59
C ASP A 101 -7.72 -3.69 11.24
N TYR A 102 -8.22 -3.46 12.46
CA TYR A 102 -9.09 -4.41 13.14
C TYR A 102 -10.48 -4.53 12.47
N GLU A 103 -11.00 -3.46 11.86
CA GLU A 103 -12.25 -3.49 11.10
C GLU A 103 -12.06 -4.27 9.80
N VAL A 104 -10.94 -4.05 9.11
CA VAL A 104 -10.55 -4.82 7.92
C VAL A 104 -10.41 -6.30 8.28
N CYS A 105 -9.70 -6.63 9.37
CA CYS A 105 -9.55 -7.99 9.85
C CYS A 105 -10.90 -8.65 10.18
N ALA A 106 -11.78 -7.95 10.88
CA ALA A 106 -13.10 -8.47 11.24
C ALA A 106 -13.93 -8.81 10.00
N LEU A 107 -13.97 -7.93 9.00
CA LEU A 107 -14.67 -8.18 7.74
C LEU A 107 -14.05 -9.36 6.97
N CYS A 108 -12.73 -9.43 6.88
CA CYS A 108 -12.03 -10.52 6.19
C CYS A 108 -12.14 -11.86 6.93
N SER A 109 -12.41 -11.85 8.23
CA SER A 109 -12.60 -13.08 9.02
C SER A 109 -13.85 -13.87 8.59
N LEU A 110 -14.83 -13.20 7.99
CA LEU A 110 -16.05 -13.83 7.45
C LEU A 110 -15.81 -14.60 6.15
N ALA A 111 -14.66 -14.41 5.51
CA ALA A 111 -14.32 -15.06 4.25
C ALA A 111 -13.62 -16.40 4.50
N THR A 112 -13.82 -17.36 3.59
CA THR A 112 -13.15 -18.67 3.59
C THR A 112 -12.15 -18.72 2.44
N SER A 113 -10.87 -19.01 2.73
CA SER A 113 -9.85 -19.15 1.69
C SER A 113 -10.00 -20.45 0.90
N PRO A 114 -9.45 -20.56 -0.33
CA PRO A 114 -9.39 -21.82 -1.08
C PRO A 114 -8.68 -22.97 -0.35
N TRP A 115 -7.67 -22.65 0.47
CA TRP A 115 -6.98 -23.64 1.30
C TRP A 115 -7.87 -24.18 2.42
N GLU A 116 -8.55 -23.29 3.15
CA GLU A 116 -9.54 -23.67 4.19
C GLU A 116 -10.70 -24.46 3.59
N ALA A 117 -11.18 -24.05 2.41
CA ALA A 117 -12.27 -24.71 1.71
C ALA A 117 -11.94 -26.17 1.36
N ARG A 118 -10.71 -26.43 0.89
CA ARG A 118 -10.19 -27.78 0.63
C ARG A 118 -9.96 -28.58 1.91
N LEU A 119 -9.41 -27.95 2.95
CA LEU A 119 -9.03 -28.63 4.18
C LEU A 119 -10.25 -29.07 5.00
N PHE A 120 -11.23 -28.19 5.18
CA PHE A 120 -12.36 -28.43 6.10
C PHE A 120 -13.62 -28.95 5.42
N TYR A 121 -13.84 -28.61 4.15
CA TYR A 121 -15.06 -28.98 3.43
C TYR A 121 -14.81 -29.87 2.21
N HIS A 122 -13.56 -30.21 1.91
CA HIS A 122 -13.16 -30.98 0.72
C HIS A 122 -13.75 -30.44 -0.59
N ASN A 123 -14.01 -29.13 -0.65
CA ASN A 123 -14.63 -28.48 -1.80
C ASN A 123 -14.16 -27.03 -1.92
N GLU A 124 -13.27 -26.76 -2.87
CA GLU A 124 -12.71 -25.44 -3.11
C GLU A 124 -13.76 -24.41 -3.58
N ALA A 125 -14.87 -24.86 -4.18
CA ALA A 125 -15.94 -23.98 -4.64
C ALA A 125 -16.70 -23.29 -3.48
N LEU A 126 -16.49 -23.74 -2.23
CA LEU A 126 -17.01 -23.08 -1.02
C LEU A 126 -16.11 -21.94 -0.53
N SER A 127 -15.01 -21.64 -1.23
CA SER A 127 -14.18 -20.49 -0.93
C SER A 127 -14.90 -19.17 -1.29
N THR A 128 -14.61 -18.14 -0.50
CA THR A 128 -15.11 -16.79 -0.78
C THR A 128 -14.30 -16.18 -1.90
N HIS A 129 -14.97 -15.87 -3.02
CA HIS A 129 -14.32 -15.20 -4.14
C HIS A 129 -13.74 -13.84 -3.70
N PRO A 130 -12.48 -13.51 -4.04
CA PRO A 130 -11.78 -12.32 -3.51
C PRO A 130 -12.48 -10.99 -3.86
N ASP A 131 -13.13 -10.91 -5.02
CA ASP A 131 -13.93 -9.74 -5.41
C ASP A 131 -15.06 -9.42 -4.41
N ASN A 132 -15.67 -10.42 -3.77
CA ASN A 132 -16.69 -10.18 -2.74
C ASN A 132 -16.07 -9.51 -1.51
N ILE A 133 -14.83 -9.88 -1.16
CA ILE A 133 -14.08 -9.29 -0.06
C ILE A 133 -13.71 -7.84 -0.39
N ALA A 134 -13.15 -7.61 -1.58
CA ALA A 134 -12.79 -6.28 -2.05
C ALA A 134 -14.01 -5.33 -2.05
N ARG A 135 -15.15 -5.79 -2.56
CA ARG A 135 -16.41 -5.02 -2.57
C ARG A 135 -16.91 -4.73 -1.15
N ALA A 136 -16.83 -5.69 -0.24
CA ALA A 136 -17.25 -5.49 1.16
C ALA A 136 -16.40 -4.41 1.84
N LEU A 137 -15.08 -4.47 1.68
CA LEU A 137 -14.15 -3.47 2.22
C LEU A 137 -14.39 -2.09 1.60
N ALA A 138 -14.54 -2.02 0.27
CA ALA A 138 -14.79 -0.75 -0.42
C ALA A 138 -16.09 -0.09 0.05
N LYS A 139 -17.18 -0.87 0.19
CA LYS A 139 -18.46 -0.36 0.70
C LYS A 139 -18.35 0.09 2.17
N ALA A 140 -17.66 -0.68 3.01
CA ALA A 140 -17.46 -0.31 4.41
C ALA A 140 -16.69 1.01 4.53
N ALA A 141 -15.61 1.17 3.74
CA ALA A 141 -14.85 2.42 3.69
C ALA A 141 -15.70 3.58 3.17
N PHE A 142 -16.50 3.36 2.12
CA PHE A 142 -17.38 4.39 1.54
C PHE A 142 -18.43 4.88 2.53
N PHE A 143 -19.18 3.98 3.18
CA PHE A 143 -20.18 4.43 4.16
C PHE A 143 -19.53 5.12 5.37
N ARG A 144 -18.34 4.65 5.77
CA ARG A 144 -17.58 5.26 6.85
C ARG A 144 -17.03 6.65 6.47
N SER A 145 -16.67 6.86 5.19
CA SER A 145 -16.17 8.15 4.70
C SER A 145 -17.23 9.26 4.72
N LEU A 146 -18.52 8.89 4.60
CA LEU A 146 -19.65 9.81 4.66
C LEU A 146 -20.15 10.12 6.08
N ASP A 147 -19.71 9.35 7.08
CA ASP A 147 -20.13 9.54 8.47
C ASP A 147 -19.33 10.66 9.13
N SER A 148 -19.94 11.83 9.27
CA SER A 148 -19.34 13.02 9.91
C SER A 148 -19.00 12.84 11.39
N ARG A 149 -19.49 11.77 12.04
CA ARG A 149 -19.19 11.44 13.44
C ARG A 149 -18.28 10.23 13.59
N ALA A 150 -17.86 9.61 12.49
CA ALA A 150 -16.96 8.48 12.52
C ALA A 150 -15.63 8.85 13.18
N ARG A 151 -15.14 7.94 14.01
CA ARG A 151 -13.75 7.99 14.52
C ARG A 151 -12.91 7.16 13.56
N THR A 152 -12.27 7.82 12.61
CA THR A 152 -11.48 7.16 11.56
C THR A 152 -9.97 7.26 11.83
N PRO A 153 -9.15 6.40 11.21
CA PRO A 153 -7.70 6.56 11.22
C PRO A 153 -7.23 7.95 10.75
N PHE A 154 -7.84 8.50 9.70
CA PHE A 154 -7.49 9.82 9.20
C PHE A 154 -7.80 10.93 10.21
N ALA A 155 -9.00 10.96 10.80
CA ALA A 155 -9.34 11.94 11.82
C ALA A 155 -8.40 11.86 13.02
N ARG A 156 -7.97 10.65 13.41
CA ARG A 156 -6.95 10.44 14.44
C ARG A 156 -5.57 10.96 14.01
N GLY A 157 -5.20 10.76 12.75
CA GLY A 157 -3.97 11.28 12.16
C GLY A 157 -3.95 12.81 12.16
N ALA A 158 -5.03 13.44 11.70
CA ALA A 158 -5.19 14.89 11.69
C ALA A 158 -5.05 15.51 13.08
N ALA A 159 -5.74 14.95 14.07
CA ALA A 159 -5.62 15.42 15.45
C ALA A 159 -4.17 15.34 15.99
N ARG A 160 -3.39 14.31 15.60
CA ARG A 160 -1.97 14.19 15.98
C ARG A 160 -1.07 15.18 15.23
N ALA A 161 -1.44 15.56 14.02
CA ALA A 161 -0.75 16.56 13.23
C ALA A 161 -1.11 18.01 13.64
N GLY A 162 -2.05 18.19 14.58
CA GLY A 162 -2.53 19.52 14.99
C GLY A 162 -3.62 20.09 14.08
N GLU A 163 -4.20 19.27 13.21
CA GLU A 163 -5.19 19.66 12.21
C GLU A 163 -6.60 19.40 12.72
N ALA A 164 -7.48 20.38 12.54
CA ALA A 164 -8.88 20.28 12.96
C ALA A 164 -9.70 19.50 11.94
N PHE A 165 -9.87 18.20 12.16
CA PHE A 165 -10.68 17.32 11.31
C PHE A 165 -11.51 16.33 12.14
N GLN A 166 -12.75 16.07 11.71
CA GLN A 166 -13.66 15.12 12.35
C GLN A 166 -14.45 14.32 11.29
N GLY A 167 -14.74 13.05 11.59
CA GLY A 167 -15.56 12.19 10.75
C GLY A 167 -14.76 11.34 9.77
N GLY A 168 -15.46 10.81 8.78
CA GLY A 168 -14.87 10.18 7.61
C GLY A 168 -14.22 11.18 6.66
N LYS A 169 -13.29 10.69 5.83
CA LYS A 169 -12.67 11.45 4.73
C LYS A 169 -13.20 10.91 3.41
N PRO A 170 -14.15 11.61 2.74
CA PRO A 170 -14.58 11.25 1.39
C PRO A 170 -13.38 11.31 0.42
N ASP A 171 -13.10 10.20 -0.25
CA ASP A 171 -11.96 10.05 -1.17
C ASP A 171 -12.24 8.93 -2.18
N ASP A 172 -11.40 8.80 -3.20
CA ASP A 172 -11.46 7.69 -4.15
C ASP A 172 -11.05 6.36 -3.48
N ILE A 173 -11.93 5.37 -3.57
CA ILE A 173 -11.76 4.08 -2.90
C ILE A 173 -11.56 2.98 -3.93
N THR A 174 -10.36 2.40 -3.94
CA THR A 174 -10.05 1.19 -4.70
C THR A 174 -9.52 0.12 -3.76
N VAL A 175 -9.98 -1.13 -3.95
CA VAL A 175 -9.52 -2.29 -3.19
C VAL A 175 -9.20 -3.42 -4.16
N LEU A 176 -8.06 -4.08 -3.98
CA LEU A 176 -7.73 -5.36 -4.58
C LEU A 176 -7.54 -6.38 -3.46
N ALA A 177 -8.20 -7.52 -3.59
CA ALA A 177 -8.05 -8.66 -2.69
C ALA A 177 -7.54 -9.87 -3.48
N ALA A 178 -6.61 -10.63 -2.90
CA ALA A 178 -6.08 -11.84 -3.52
C ALA A 178 -5.76 -12.92 -2.48
N TRP A 179 -6.21 -14.14 -2.75
CA TRP A 179 -5.83 -15.31 -1.96
C TRP A 179 -4.48 -15.84 -2.41
N VAL A 180 -3.64 -16.21 -1.45
CA VAL A 180 -2.42 -16.97 -1.71
C VAL A 180 -2.79 -18.45 -1.81
N THR A 181 -2.61 -19.02 -2.99
CA THR A 181 -2.79 -20.46 -3.26
C THR A 181 -1.49 -21.04 -3.76
N PHE A 182 -1.24 -22.32 -3.44
CA PHE A 182 -0.18 -23.07 -4.08
C PHE A 182 -0.81 -24.10 -5.02
N PRO A 183 -0.20 -24.33 -6.20
CA PRO A 183 -0.64 -25.43 -7.02
C PRO A 183 -0.54 -26.71 -6.20
N ALA A 184 -1.59 -27.54 -6.21
CA ALA A 184 -1.47 -28.91 -5.72
C ALA A 184 -0.23 -29.50 -6.39
N SER A 185 0.69 -30.04 -5.60
CA SER A 185 1.93 -30.61 -6.11
C SER A 185 1.59 -31.62 -7.21
N SER A 186 1.85 -31.25 -8.46
CA SER A 186 1.95 -32.23 -9.55
C SER A 186 2.95 -33.29 -9.07
N PRO A 187 2.69 -34.60 -9.21
CA PRO A 187 3.63 -35.65 -8.77
C PRO A 187 5.01 -35.63 -9.42
N THR A 188 5.35 -34.61 -10.22
CA THR A 188 6.58 -34.51 -11.00
C THR A 188 7.00 -33.05 -11.12
N ALA A 189 7.69 -32.53 -10.10
CA ALA A 189 8.53 -31.35 -10.25
C ALA A 189 9.92 -31.68 -9.72
N GLN A 190 10.86 -31.92 -10.63
CA GLN A 190 12.28 -32.07 -10.30
C GLN A 190 12.78 -30.83 -9.52
N PRO A 191 13.75 -31.00 -8.61
CA PRO A 191 14.23 -29.90 -7.77
C PRO A 191 14.72 -28.73 -8.62
N ARG A 192 14.11 -27.55 -8.42
CA ARG A 192 14.54 -26.31 -9.07
C ARG A 192 15.97 -25.99 -8.62
N ARG A 193 16.90 -25.90 -9.59
CA ARG A 193 18.26 -25.37 -9.38
C ARG A 193 18.16 -23.99 -8.73
N SER A 194 18.82 -23.84 -7.58
CA SER A 194 19.00 -22.56 -6.91
C SER A 194 19.73 -21.57 -7.81
N LEU A 195 19.17 -20.37 -8.01
CA LEU A 195 19.86 -19.25 -8.62
C LEU A 195 21.06 -18.83 -7.74
N PRO A 196 22.20 -18.46 -8.33
CA PRO A 196 23.37 -18.04 -7.56
C PRO A 196 23.06 -16.74 -6.81
N ARG A 197 23.39 -16.71 -5.52
CA ARG A 197 23.34 -15.49 -4.70
C ARG A 197 24.36 -14.50 -5.26
N SER A 198 23.89 -13.35 -5.73
CA SER A 198 24.75 -12.20 -5.99
C SER A 198 25.36 -11.75 -4.66
N SER A 199 26.68 -11.88 -4.53
CA SER A 199 27.46 -11.38 -3.40
C SER A 199 27.51 -9.86 -3.48
N ALA A 200 26.66 -9.19 -2.69
CA ALA A 200 26.83 -7.77 -2.41
C ALA A 200 28.17 -7.57 -1.68
N GLN A 201 29.08 -6.86 -2.33
CA GLN A 201 30.39 -6.51 -1.76
C GLN A 201 30.17 -5.55 -0.58
N HIS A 202 30.52 -5.99 0.62
CA HIS A 202 30.66 -5.13 1.79
C HIS A 202 31.77 -4.10 1.51
N HIS A 203 31.39 -2.84 1.31
CA HIS A 203 32.29 -1.71 1.50
C HIS A 203 32.63 -1.63 3.00
N THR A 204 33.88 -1.97 3.35
CA THR A 204 34.44 -1.71 4.66
C THR A 204 35.03 -0.29 4.67
N SER A 205 34.55 0.55 5.59
CA SER A 205 35.17 1.84 5.87
C SER A 205 36.44 1.66 6.71
N PRO A 206 37.51 2.47 6.54
CA PRO A 206 38.76 2.26 7.25
C PRO A 206 38.68 2.71 8.71
N GLN A 207 39.13 1.85 9.63
CA GLN A 207 39.34 2.20 11.04
C GLN A 207 40.49 3.21 11.17
N HIS A 208 40.21 4.31 11.87
CA HIS A 208 41.17 5.32 12.24
C HIS A 208 42.03 4.81 13.41
N ASN A 209 43.32 4.62 13.15
CA ASN A 209 44.32 4.19 14.12
C ASN A 209 44.69 5.38 15.02
N ARG A 210 44.35 5.33 16.31
CA ARG A 210 44.86 6.29 17.31
C ARG A 210 46.15 5.74 17.90
N GLU A 211 47.27 6.30 17.45
CA GLU A 211 48.57 6.18 18.10
C GLU A 211 48.51 6.73 19.54
N ARG A 212 48.93 5.90 20.50
CA ARG A 212 49.41 6.35 21.80
C ARG A 212 50.85 6.80 21.65
N LYS A 213 51.14 8.08 21.87
CA LYS A 213 52.48 8.54 22.26
C LYS A 213 52.48 8.96 23.72
N ARG A 214 53.54 8.54 24.39
CA ARG A 214 54.00 8.99 25.71
C ARG A 214 54.43 10.45 25.64
#